data_AF-A0AAU9SIZ7-F1
#
_entry.id   AF-A0AAU9SIZ7-F1
#
_cell.length_a   1.000
_cell.length_b   1.000
_cell.length_c   1.000
_cell.angle_alpha   90.00
_cell.angle_beta   90.00
_cell.angle_gamma   90.00
#
_symmetry.space_group_name_H-M   'P 1'
#
loop_
_entity.id
_entity.type
_entity.pdbx_description
1 polymer ?
#
loop_
_entity_poly.entity_id
_entity_poly.type
_entity_poly.pdbx_seq_one_letter_code
_entity_poly.pdbx_strand_id
1 'polypeptide(L)'
;MEGVVSVFPSKILKLQTTASWDFMGLKEGKGTKRNPSVESDTIIGVLDGGIWPESESFSDKGFGPPPKKWKGTCAGGENFTCNK
;
A
#
# COMPACT_ATOMS: atom_id res chain seq x y z
N MET A 1 -16.74 25.87 21.73
CA MET A 1 -17.68 25.20 20.81
C MET A 1 -17.88 26.01 19.54
N GLU A 2 -17.73 27.34 19.56
CA GLU A 2 -17.44 28.09 18.33
C GLU A 2 -16.25 27.46 17.60
N GLY A 3 -16.39 27.29 16.28
CA GLY A 3 -15.38 26.69 15.39
C GLY A 3 -15.51 25.19 15.14
N VAL A 4 -16.40 24.46 15.82
CA VAL A 4 -16.63 23.03 15.56
C VAL A 4 -17.75 22.85 14.54
N VAL A 5 -17.40 22.45 13.32
CA VAL A 5 -18.34 22.24 12.21
C VAL A 5 -19.11 20.90 12.35
N SER A 6 -18.44 19.85 12.82
CA SER A 6 -19.06 18.52 13.01
C SER A 6 -18.22 17.63 13.91
N VAL A 7 -18.87 16.68 14.59
CA VAL A 7 -18.23 15.63 15.40
C VAL A 7 -18.82 14.29 14.98
N PHE A 8 -17.95 13.29 14.78
CA PHE A 8 -18.36 11.92 14.45
C PHE A 8 -17.78 10.94 15.47
N PRO A 9 -18.55 9.94 15.92
CA PRO A 9 -18.03 8.88 16.77
C PRO A 9 -16.90 8.11 16.09
N SER A 10 -15.85 7.80 16.85
CA SER A 10 -14.80 6.89 16.39
C SER A 10 -15.37 5.50 16.15
N LYS A 11 -14.97 4.84 15.04
CA LYS A 11 -15.43 3.50 14.65
C LYS A 11 -14.25 2.60 14.35
N ILE A 12 -14.32 1.35 14.81
CA ILE A 12 -13.38 0.29 14.44
C ILE A 12 -13.91 -0.41 13.18
N LEU A 13 -13.09 -0.51 12.15
CA LEU A 13 -13.39 -1.25 10.92
C LEU A 13 -12.72 -2.63 10.95
N LYS A 14 -13.32 -3.62 10.27
CA LYS A 14 -12.77 -4.97 10.14
C LYS A 14 -12.15 -5.16 8.76
N LEU A 15 -11.02 -5.86 8.69
CA LEU A 15 -10.35 -6.22 7.44
C LEU A 15 -11.23 -7.18 6.60
N GLN A 16 -11.28 -6.97 5.28
CA GLN A 16 -12.15 -7.72 4.37
C GLN A 16 -11.46 -8.06 3.04
N THR A 17 -10.47 -8.95 3.01
CA THR A 17 -9.88 -9.37 1.71
C THR A 17 -9.27 -10.77 1.78
N THR A 18 -9.93 -11.77 1.18
CA THR A 18 -9.28 -13.07 0.89
C THR A 18 -9.53 -13.58 -0.53
N ALA A 19 -10.61 -13.16 -1.20
CA ALA A 19 -10.97 -13.64 -2.55
C ALA A 19 -11.49 -12.54 -3.50
N SER A 20 -11.19 -11.27 -3.21
CA SER A 20 -11.81 -10.13 -3.90
C SER A 20 -11.41 -10.02 -5.39
N TRP A 21 -10.18 -10.36 -5.77
CA TRP A 21 -9.70 -10.16 -7.14
C TRP A 21 -10.43 -11.02 -8.18
N ASP A 22 -10.66 -12.31 -7.88
CA ASP A 22 -11.45 -13.19 -8.74
C ASP A 22 -12.92 -12.76 -8.76
N PHE A 23 -13.48 -12.38 -7.61
CA PHE A 23 -14.86 -11.86 -7.52
C PHE A 23 -15.06 -10.59 -8.37
N MET A 24 -14.08 -9.68 -8.37
CA MET A 24 -14.11 -8.44 -9.15
C MET A 24 -13.71 -8.64 -10.63
N GLY A 25 -13.31 -9.85 -11.03
CA GLY A 25 -12.89 -10.14 -12.40
C GLY A 25 -11.55 -9.52 -12.80
N LEU A 26 -10.67 -9.21 -11.84
CA LEU A 26 -9.37 -8.57 -12.06
C LEU A 26 -8.21 -9.56 -12.20
N LYS A 27 -8.49 -10.78 -12.67
CA LYS A 27 -7.49 -11.85 -12.77
C LYS A 27 -6.34 -11.47 -13.71
N GLU A 28 -5.13 -11.81 -13.32
CA GLU A 28 -3.93 -11.55 -14.11
C GLU A 28 -4.03 -12.19 -15.50
N GLY A 29 -3.66 -11.43 -16.55
CA GLY A 29 -3.56 -11.91 -17.92
C GLY A 29 -4.87 -11.95 -18.73
N LYS A 30 -6.06 -11.78 -18.13
CA LYS A 30 -7.34 -11.70 -18.87
C LYS A 30 -8.11 -10.43 -18.53
N GLY A 31 -8.16 -9.48 -19.47
CA GLY A 31 -9.00 -8.28 -19.38
C GLY A 31 -8.41 -7.12 -18.57
N THR A 32 -7.45 -7.37 -17.69
CA THR A 32 -6.76 -6.32 -16.91
C THR A 32 -5.61 -5.71 -17.72
N LYS A 33 -5.83 -4.52 -18.28
CA LYS A 33 -4.76 -3.75 -18.93
C LYS A 33 -3.83 -3.17 -17.86
N ARG A 34 -2.53 -3.43 -17.99
CA ARG A 34 -1.50 -2.88 -17.11
C ARG A 34 -0.62 -1.89 -17.86
N ASN A 35 -0.10 -0.92 -17.11
CA ASN A 35 0.95 -0.03 -17.57
C ASN A 35 2.14 -0.10 -16.60
N PRO A 36 3.06 -1.07 -16.80
CA PRO A 36 4.11 -1.35 -15.82
C PRO A 36 5.01 -0.16 -15.49
N SER A 37 5.28 0.73 -16.45
CA SER A 37 6.15 1.89 -16.22
C SER A 37 5.51 2.96 -15.33
N VAL A 38 4.18 3.09 -15.36
CA VAL A 38 3.43 3.97 -14.47
C VAL A 38 3.21 3.30 -13.12
N GLU A 39 2.86 2.02 -13.13
CA GLU A 39 2.60 1.23 -11.92
C GLU A 39 3.85 1.14 -11.03
N SER A 40 5.03 0.90 -11.61
CA SER A 40 6.30 0.82 -10.87
C SER A 40 6.77 2.15 -10.27
N ASP A 41 6.22 3.28 -10.76
CA ASP A 41 6.54 4.62 -10.26
C ASP A 41 5.41 5.18 -9.38
N THR A 42 4.34 4.42 -9.16
CA THR A 42 3.19 4.83 -8.33
C THR A 42 3.41 4.43 -6.88
N ILE A 43 3.11 5.34 -5.95
CA ILE A 43 3.31 5.13 -4.52
C ILE A 43 1.94 5.10 -3.84
N ILE A 44 1.63 4.00 -3.16
CA ILE A 44 0.38 3.80 -2.43
C ILE A 44 0.66 3.91 -0.94
N GLY A 45 0.09 4.91 -0.28
CA GLY A 45 0.15 5.06 1.17
C GLY A 45 -0.89 4.19 1.86
N VAL A 46 -0.47 3.40 2.85
CA VAL A 46 -1.34 2.54 3.64
C VAL A 46 -1.31 3.01 5.10
N LEU A 47 -2.48 3.36 5.65
CA LEU A 47 -2.64 3.74 7.05
C LEU A 47 -3.22 2.55 7.82
N ASP A 48 -2.35 1.80 8.50
CA ASP A 48 -2.69 0.54 9.17
C ASP A 48 -1.87 0.37 10.46
N GLY A 49 -1.91 -0.81 11.09
CA GLY A 49 -1.13 -1.17 12.27
C GLY A 49 0.35 -1.47 12.00
N GLY A 50 0.78 -1.48 10.74
CA GLY A 50 2.17 -1.69 10.35
C GLY A 50 2.33 -2.60 9.13
N ILE A 51 3.53 -3.14 8.95
CA ILE A 51 3.89 -4.06 7.87
C ILE A 51 4.90 -5.08 8.38
N TRP A 52 4.92 -6.27 7.77
CA TRP A 52 5.94 -7.30 7.98
C TRP A 52 6.88 -7.35 6.76
N PRO A 53 8.01 -6.62 6.77
CA PRO A 53 8.82 -6.41 5.56
C PRO A 53 9.46 -7.70 5.02
N GLU A 54 9.57 -8.75 5.83
CA GLU A 54 10.14 -10.05 5.45
C GLU A 54 9.16 -10.94 4.69
N SER A 55 7.89 -10.55 4.57
CA SER A 55 6.91 -11.32 3.80
C SER A 55 7.28 -11.32 2.31
N GLU A 56 7.19 -12.49 1.67
CA GLU A 56 7.41 -12.67 0.22
C GLU A 56 6.53 -11.75 -0.64
N SER A 57 5.38 -11.32 -0.12
CA SER A 57 4.49 -10.36 -0.81
C SER A 57 5.13 -8.98 -1.03
N PHE A 58 6.21 -8.66 -0.31
CA PHE A 58 6.92 -7.37 -0.38
C PHE A 58 8.36 -7.52 -0.91
N SER A 59 8.68 -8.62 -1.58
CA SER A 59 9.98 -8.80 -2.23
C SER A 59 10.23 -7.74 -3.30
N ASP A 60 11.39 -7.08 -3.26
CA ASP A 60 11.83 -6.07 -4.23
C ASP A 60 12.62 -6.68 -5.40
N LYS A 61 12.60 -8.01 -5.55
CA LYS A 61 13.33 -8.69 -6.62
C LYS A 61 12.80 -8.23 -7.98
N GLY A 62 13.67 -7.59 -8.77
CA GLY A 62 13.33 -7.05 -10.09
C GLY A 62 12.86 -5.59 -10.07
N PHE A 63 12.80 -4.95 -8.91
CA PHE A 63 12.47 -3.52 -8.78
C PHE A 63 13.70 -2.63 -9.04
N GLY A 64 13.45 -1.49 -9.68
CA GLY A 64 14.40 -0.38 -9.79
C GLY A 64 14.46 0.43 -8.49
N PRO A 65 15.28 1.48 -8.40
CA PRO A 65 15.34 2.33 -7.22
C PRO A 65 14.01 3.08 -6.97
N PRO A 66 13.76 3.55 -5.73
CA PRO A 66 12.59 4.36 -5.42
C PRO A 66 12.42 5.56 -6.37
N PRO A 67 11.18 5.94 -6.73
CA PRO A 67 10.90 7.10 -7.57
C PRO A 67 11.56 8.38 -7.06
N LYS A 68 12.17 9.19 -7.95
CA LYS A 68 12.82 10.46 -7.58
C LYS A 68 11.88 11.47 -6.90
N LYS A 69 10.57 11.34 -7.14
CA LYS A 69 9.53 12.17 -6.53
C LYS A 69 9.23 11.78 -5.07
N TRP A 70 9.67 10.60 -4.63
CA TRP A 70 9.50 10.17 -3.26
C TRP A 70 10.33 11.02 -2.30
N LYS A 71 9.66 11.53 -1.26
CA LYS A 71 10.27 12.35 -0.21
C LYS A 71 10.05 11.78 1.19
N GLY A 72 9.47 10.58 1.28
CA GLY A 72 9.32 9.90 2.56
C GLY A 72 10.67 9.41 3.08
N THR A 73 10.71 9.13 4.37
CA THR A 73 11.87 8.54 5.02
C THR A 73 11.56 7.14 5.49
N CYS A 74 12.56 6.25 5.46
CA CYS A 74 12.48 4.99 6.19
C CYS A 74 12.76 5.28 7.66
N ALA A 75 11.72 5.67 8.41
CA ALA A 75 11.87 5.97 9.84
C ALA A 75 12.27 4.72 10.64
N GLY A 76 11.85 3.54 10.18
CA GLY A 76 12.26 2.25 10.72
C GLY A 76 11.82 2.01 12.18
N GLY A 77 12.57 1.13 12.82
CA GLY A 77 12.38 0.58 14.17
C GLY A 77 13.45 -0.49 14.40
N GLU A 78 13.39 -1.19 15.53
CA GLU A 78 14.31 -2.30 15.78
C GLU A 78 14.09 -3.41 14.74
N ASN A 79 15.15 -3.84 14.05
CA ASN A 79 15.12 -4.84 12.97
C ASN A 79 14.23 -4.50 11.77
N PHE A 80 14.02 -3.21 11.47
CA PHE A 80 13.23 -2.78 10.31
C PHE A 80 14.11 -2.17 9.23
N THR A 81 13.99 -2.66 7.99
CA THR A 81 14.71 -2.12 6.82
C THR A 81 13.73 -1.92 5.67
N CYS A 82 13.77 -0.74 5.04
CA CYS A 82 13.05 -0.51 3.79
C CYS A 82 13.85 -1.02 2.59
N ASN A 83 13.14 -1.45 1.55
CA ASN A 83 13.70 -1.90 0.29
C ASN A 83 13.41 -0.89 -0.84
N LYS A 84 13.54 -1.35 -2.09
CA LYS A 84 13.52 -0.49 -3.29
C LYS A 84 12.13 -0.07 -3.74
#